data_AF-A0A924G276-F1
#
_entry.id   AF-A0A924G276-F1
#
_cell.length_a   1.000
_cell.length_b   1.000
_cell.length_c   1.000
_cell.angle_alpha   90.00
_cell.angle_beta   90.00
_cell.angle_gamma   90.00
#
_symmetry.space_group_name_H-M   'P 1'
#
loop_
_entity.id
_entity.type
_entity.pdbx_description
1 polymer ?
#
loop_
_entity_poly.entity_id
_entity_poly.type
_entity_poly.pdbx_seq_one_letter_code
_entity_poly.pdbx_strand_id
1 'polypeptide(L)'
;MTAARKPLSIIGRAEKIELRDFGLVNVPAKVDTGADSSSLWVSDVVEKDDGLHFVLFGQGSEYYTGRVQHFTKPDYELTRVANSFGQKELRYKVKLRITLKDRQVRATFTLADRSLKTYPILLGRKLLHGKFLVDVADGDPLYEAEQKKAEKLRQDMAKTILTASGKKGSGLKIAILSKGPGNYSTKRLRNEALARGHEVRVINYAKCYVTLESNKPVVRYEGESLHDIDVIIPRIAANLTSYGASIVRQFEMQNVFTTTTSIALVRSRDKLRSTQLLAKAGIGVPKTVFARETADLDDVLDQVGGAPVIIKVARGTHGNGVVLAETKKAAKAVMQAFYVEGVSFIVQEFVAESAGTDIRAFVVNGKVVASMQRQSLDDDFRSNLHQGGTGTAIRLTEEERKTAQRAAKAMGLPICGVDMMRSDHGPLVLEVNSSPGFGI
;
A
#
# COMPACT_ATOMS: atom_id res chain seq x y z
N MET A 1 20.79 -17.15 46.73
CA MET A 1 22.01 -17.39 45.93
C MET A 1 21.69 -17.08 44.47
N THR A 2 22.09 -15.90 43.98
CA THR A 2 21.93 -15.52 42.57
C THR A 2 22.96 -16.29 41.74
N ALA A 3 22.49 -17.17 40.86
CA ALA A 3 23.36 -17.90 39.94
C ALA A 3 24.21 -16.90 39.13
N ALA A 4 25.54 -17.04 39.20
CA ALA A 4 26.47 -16.22 38.44
C ALA A 4 26.11 -16.31 36.95
N ARG A 5 25.76 -15.17 36.32
CA ARG A 5 25.48 -15.10 34.89
C ARG A 5 26.76 -15.50 34.14
N LYS A 6 26.67 -16.50 33.25
CA LYS A 6 27.76 -16.84 32.32
C LYS A 6 28.23 -15.55 31.61
N PRO A 7 29.55 -15.29 31.52
CA PRO A 7 30.07 -14.10 30.84
C PRO A 7 29.54 -14.04 29.41
N LEU A 8 29.18 -12.88 28.88
CA LEU A 8 28.70 -12.75 27.51
C LEU A 8 29.87 -12.90 26.52
N SER A 9 29.67 -13.64 25.43
CA SER A 9 30.69 -13.68 24.35
C SER A 9 30.61 -12.39 23.53
N ILE A 10 31.76 -11.78 23.23
CA ILE A 10 31.84 -10.58 22.40
C ILE A 10 31.82 -10.98 20.93
N ILE A 11 30.98 -10.30 20.14
CA ILE A 11 30.86 -10.46 18.69
C ILE A 11 30.92 -9.11 18.00
N GLY A 12 31.41 -9.08 16.76
CA GLY A 12 31.46 -7.89 15.93
C GLY A 12 30.10 -7.51 15.31
N ARG A 13 30.10 -6.45 14.50
CA ARG A 13 28.96 -6.01 13.66
C ARG A 13 28.61 -7.02 12.55
N ALA A 14 29.51 -7.94 12.24
CA ALA A 14 29.33 -9.05 11.31
C ALA A 14 30.21 -10.21 11.76
N GLU A 15 29.70 -11.44 11.61
CA GLU A 15 30.36 -12.65 12.08
C GLU A 15 30.20 -13.80 11.08
N LYS A 16 31.11 -14.76 11.11
CA LYS A 16 30.94 -16.04 10.43
C LYS A 16 30.24 -17.01 11.38
N ILE A 17 29.22 -17.70 10.88
CA ILE A 17 28.47 -18.69 11.65
C ILE A 17 28.49 -20.06 10.99
N GLU A 18 28.29 -21.08 11.81
CA GLU A 18 28.01 -22.44 11.36
C GLU A 18 26.50 -22.71 11.45
N LEU A 19 25.87 -23.15 10.36
CA LEU A 19 24.52 -23.70 10.35
C LEU A 19 24.61 -25.21 10.47
N ARG A 20 24.53 -25.73 11.71
CA ARG A 20 24.85 -27.12 12.01
C ARG A 20 23.90 -28.12 11.39
N ASP A 21 22.61 -27.78 11.32
CA ASP A 21 21.59 -28.65 10.71
C ASP A 21 21.84 -28.89 9.22
N PHE A 22 22.67 -28.07 8.59
CA PHE A 22 22.99 -28.13 7.16
C PHE A 22 24.46 -28.43 6.86
N GLY A 23 25.30 -28.61 7.89
CA GLY A 23 26.74 -28.81 7.74
C GLY A 23 27.48 -27.65 7.07
N LEU A 24 26.92 -26.44 7.12
CA LEU A 24 27.51 -25.25 6.49
C LEU A 24 28.33 -24.47 7.51
N VAL A 25 29.61 -24.29 7.23
CA VAL A 25 30.54 -23.52 8.05
C VAL A 25 30.86 -22.17 7.40
N ASN A 26 31.35 -21.23 8.20
CA ASN A 26 31.87 -19.94 7.73
C ASN A 26 30.88 -19.05 6.96
N VAL A 27 29.57 -19.20 7.19
CA VAL A 27 28.55 -18.39 6.50
C VAL A 27 28.50 -16.98 7.13
N PRO A 28 28.66 -15.91 6.35
CA PRO A 28 28.69 -14.55 6.87
C PRO A 28 27.29 -14.11 7.28
N ALA A 29 27.19 -13.55 8.48
CA ALA A 29 25.96 -13.08 9.07
C ALA A 29 26.14 -11.65 9.58
N LYS A 30 25.17 -10.77 9.29
CA LYS A 30 25.14 -9.42 9.84
C LYS A 30 24.50 -9.45 11.22
N VAL A 31 25.15 -8.81 12.20
CA VAL A 31 24.55 -8.56 13.51
C VAL A 31 23.71 -7.30 13.43
N ASP A 32 22.41 -7.40 13.74
CA ASP A 32 21.47 -6.29 13.69
C ASP A 32 20.66 -6.24 14.98
N THR A 33 21.08 -5.37 15.89
CA THR A 33 20.42 -5.16 17.19
C THR A 33 19.06 -4.46 17.05
N GLY A 34 18.79 -3.81 15.91
CA GLY A 34 17.52 -3.19 15.57
C GLY A 34 16.46 -4.22 15.15
N ALA A 35 16.86 -5.29 14.49
CA ALA A 35 15.96 -6.38 14.09
C ALA A 35 15.52 -7.23 15.31
N ASP A 36 14.23 -7.48 15.46
CA ASP A 36 13.72 -8.35 16.53
C ASP A 36 14.09 -9.82 16.30
N SER A 37 13.86 -10.31 15.07
CA SER A 37 14.06 -11.70 14.66
C SER A 37 15.24 -11.88 13.71
N SER A 38 15.91 -13.03 13.79
CA SER A 38 16.91 -13.45 12.81
C SER A 38 16.26 -13.88 11.49
N SER A 39 16.99 -13.76 10.38
CA SER A 39 16.53 -14.19 9.05
C SER A 39 17.61 -14.94 8.28
N LEU A 40 17.22 -15.97 7.54
CA LEU A 40 18.07 -16.82 6.71
C LEU A 40 17.64 -16.71 5.25
N TRP A 41 18.61 -16.53 4.35
CA TRP A 41 18.34 -16.54 2.91
C TRP A 41 17.99 -17.93 2.42
N VAL A 42 16.81 -18.06 1.84
CA VAL A 42 16.36 -19.25 1.13
C VAL A 42 15.77 -18.89 -0.24
N SER A 43 15.74 -19.87 -1.14
CA SER A 43 15.05 -19.82 -2.44
C SER A 43 14.05 -20.97 -2.55
N ASP A 44 13.14 -20.89 -3.53
CA ASP A 44 12.19 -21.96 -3.89
C ASP A 44 11.37 -22.50 -2.71
N VAL A 45 10.84 -21.60 -1.87
CA VAL A 45 10.04 -21.96 -0.69
C VAL A 45 8.63 -22.37 -1.11
N VAL A 46 8.26 -23.62 -0.86
CA VAL A 46 6.94 -24.19 -1.19
C VAL A 46 6.48 -25.09 -0.04
N GLU A 47 5.28 -24.85 0.49
CA GLU A 47 4.60 -25.79 1.40
C GLU A 47 3.76 -26.77 0.57
N LYS A 48 3.99 -28.06 0.77
CA LYS A 48 3.27 -29.18 0.16
C LYS A 48 2.61 -30.03 1.26
N ASP A 49 1.79 -31.00 0.87
CA ASP A 49 1.06 -31.87 1.80
C ASP A 49 1.97 -32.61 2.79
N ASP A 50 3.21 -32.92 2.38
CA ASP A 50 4.21 -33.62 3.18
C ASP A 50 5.12 -32.68 4.00
N GLY A 51 5.02 -31.35 3.86
CA GLY A 51 5.79 -30.38 4.64
C GLY A 51 6.29 -29.16 3.87
N LEU A 52 7.17 -28.40 4.51
CA LEU A 52 7.81 -27.22 3.94
C LEU A 52 9.09 -27.61 3.21
N HIS A 53 9.18 -27.23 1.94
CA HIS A 53 10.34 -27.43 1.07
C HIS A 53 11.00 -26.09 0.77
N PHE A 54 12.32 -26.01 0.83
CA PHE A 54 13.07 -24.80 0.44
C PHE A 54 14.53 -25.13 0.11
N VAL A 55 15.22 -24.27 -0.62
CA VAL A 55 16.65 -24.39 -0.90
C VAL A 55 17.42 -23.31 -0.13
N LEU A 56 18.58 -23.65 0.42
CA LEU A 56 19.44 -22.68 1.11
C LEU A 56 20.15 -21.79 0.10
N PHE A 57 19.98 -20.47 0.26
CA PHE A 57 20.49 -19.43 -0.63
C PHE A 57 19.98 -19.57 -2.08
N GLY A 58 20.30 -18.63 -2.96
CA GLY A 58 19.92 -18.68 -4.39
C GLY A 58 21.10 -18.98 -5.31
N GLN A 59 20.80 -19.36 -6.56
CA GLN A 59 21.81 -19.53 -7.62
C GLN A 59 22.68 -18.27 -7.74
N GLY A 60 24.00 -18.43 -7.64
CA GLY A 60 24.97 -17.33 -7.60
C GLY A 60 25.51 -16.97 -6.21
N SER A 61 24.97 -17.57 -5.13
CA SER A 61 25.60 -17.54 -3.81
C SER A 61 26.72 -18.56 -3.72
N GLU A 62 27.86 -18.19 -3.11
CA GLU A 62 28.94 -19.12 -2.79
C GLU A 62 28.52 -20.23 -1.81
N TYR A 63 27.41 -20.02 -1.08
CA TYR A 63 26.85 -20.97 -0.12
C TYR A 63 25.69 -21.79 -0.69
N TYR A 64 25.30 -21.57 -1.95
CA TYR A 64 24.19 -22.28 -2.58
C TYR A 64 24.46 -23.79 -2.63
N THR A 65 23.61 -24.57 -1.96
CA THR A 65 23.79 -26.03 -1.89
C THR A 65 23.07 -26.76 -3.01
N GLY A 66 22.08 -26.14 -3.65
CA GLY A 66 21.16 -26.80 -4.60
C GLY A 66 20.31 -27.92 -4.01
N ARG A 67 20.44 -28.20 -2.70
CA ARG A 67 19.73 -29.28 -2.01
C ARG A 67 18.44 -28.76 -1.42
N VAL A 68 17.33 -29.37 -1.82
CA VAL A 68 16.02 -29.15 -1.20
C VAL A 68 16.05 -29.64 0.24
N GLN A 69 15.72 -28.75 1.17
CA GLN A 69 15.51 -29.02 2.58
C GLN A 69 14.03 -29.28 2.80
N HIS A 70 13.71 -30.26 3.64
CA HIS A 70 12.34 -30.67 3.95
C HIS A 70 12.12 -30.64 5.46
N PHE A 71 11.09 -29.92 5.90
CA PHE A 71 10.71 -29.75 7.31
C PHE A 71 9.23 -30.11 7.48
N THR A 72 8.92 -30.92 8.49
CA THR A 72 7.53 -31.28 8.86
C THR A 72 7.08 -30.47 10.07
N LYS A 73 5.76 -30.34 10.30
CA LYS A 73 5.27 -29.76 11.57
C LYS A 73 5.69 -30.69 12.73
N PRO A 74 6.11 -30.14 13.89
CA PRO A 74 6.08 -28.73 14.30
C PRO A 74 7.39 -27.95 14.05
N ASP A 75 8.29 -28.43 13.18
CA ASP A 75 9.61 -27.81 12.99
C ASP A 75 9.60 -26.49 12.22
N TYR A 76 8.46 -26.15 11.61
CA TYR A 76 8.19 -24.84 11.02
C TYR A 76 6.81 -24.31 11.41
N GLU A 77 6.68 -22.98 11.40
CA GLU A 77 5.43 -22.27 11.65
C GLU A 77 5.37 -21.00 10.78
N LEU A 78 4.17 -20.51 10.46
CA LEU A 78 4.00 -19.18 9.88
C LEU A 78 4.08 -18.10 10.96
N THR A 79 4.74 -16.99 10.64
CA THR A 79 4.81 -15.83 11.52
C THR A 79 4.71 -14.54 10.73
N ARG A 80 4.21 -13.50 11.40
CA ARG A 80 4.06 -12.17 10.80
C ARG A 80 5.29 -11.33 11.14
N VAL A 81 6.03 -10.93 10.11
CA VAL A 81 7.26 -10.13 10.24
C VAL A 81 6.99 -8.71 9.74
N ALA A 82 7.42 -7.70 10.48
CA ALA A 82 7.37 -6.31 10.06
C ALA A 82 8.76 -5.82 9.65
N ASN A 83 8.89 -5.16 8.50
CA ASN A 83 10.14 -4.51 8.12
C ASN A 83 10.28 -3.13 8.81
N SER A 84 11.44 -2.48 8.66
CA SER A 84 11.72 -1.15 9.24
C SER A 84 10.78 -0.04 8.74
N PHE A 85 9.97 -0.30 7.71
CA PHE A 85 8.94 0.60 7.17
C PHE A 85 7.52 0.24 7.66
N GLY A 86 7.38 -0.70 8.60
CA GLY A 86 6.10 -1.13 9.17
C GLY A 86 5.24 -2.00 8.25
N GLN A 87 5.75 -2.40 7.09
CA GLN A 87 5.04 -3.33 6.20
C GLN A 87 5.10 -4.74 6.79
N LYS A 88 3.94 -5.40 6.85
CA LYS A 88 3.78 -6.73 7.42
C LYS A 88 3.76 -7.77 6.30
N GLU A 89 4.54 -8.83 6.47
CA GLU A 89 4.65 -9.96 5.54
C GLU A 89 4.52 -11.26 6.35
N LEU A 90 3.90 -12.29 5.77
CA LEU A 90 3.91 -13.63 6.36
C LEU A 90 5.17 -14.37 5.90
N ARG A 91 5.88 -14.96 6.85
CA ARG A 91 7.08 -15.76 6.58
C ARG A 91 7.06 -17.03 7.39
N TYR A 92 7.60 -18.10 6.82
CA TYR A 92 7.91 -19.29 7.59
C TYR A 92 9.05 -19.01 8.57
N LYS A 93 8.96 -19.55 9.77
CA LYS A 93 10.05 -19.57 10.76
C LYS A 93 10.39 -21.01 11.11
N VAL A 94 11.68 -21.26 11.27
CA VAL A 94 12.26 -22.57 11.64
C VAL A 94 13.21 -22.40 12.83
N LYS A 95 13.41 -23.47 13.62
CA LYS A 95 14.38 -23.49 14.72
C LYS A 95 15.63 -24.24 14.29
N LEU A 96 16.76 -23.54 14.24
CA LEU A 96 18.05 -24.08 13.80
C LEU A 96 19.08 -24.04 14.93
N ARG A 97 19.98 -25.02 14.95
CA ARG A 97 21.20 -25.07 15.76
C ARG A 97 22.32 -24.38 14.98
N ILE A 98 22.88 -23.34 15.58
CA ILE A 98 24.01 -22.62 15.01
C ILE A 98 25.19 -22.61 15.99
N THR A 99 26.40 -22.48 15.45
CA THR A 99 27.57 -22.07 16.22
C THR A 99 27.93 -20.64 15.84
N LEU A 100 28.05 -19.76 16.84
CA LEU A 100 28.50 -18.38 16.70
C LEU A 100 29.64 -18.15 17.71
N LYS A 101 30.85 -17.88 17.21
CA LYS A 101 32.10 -17.90 17.98
C LYS A 101 32.22 -19.22 18.78
N ASP A 102 32.33 -19.12 20.10
CA ASP A 102 32.49 -20.20 21.07
C ASP A 102 31.15 -20.79 21.54
N ARG A 103 30.01 -20.28 21.04
CA ARG A 103 28.68 -20.65 21.54
C ARG A 103 27.84 -21.39 20.52
N GLN A 104 27.31 -22.54 20.96
CA GLN A 104 26.25 -23.25 20.26
C GLN A 104 24.90 -22.78 20.79
N VAL A 105 24.02 -22.31 19.90
CA VAL A 105 22.69 -21.82 20.28
C VAL A 105 21.62 -22.38 19.35
N ARG A 106 20.46 -22.72 19.91
CA ARG A 106 19.25 -23.00 19.13
C ARG A 106 18.48 -21.69 18.96
N ALA A 107 18.29 -21.26 17.73
CA ALA A 107 17.68 -19.97 17.42
C ALA A 107 16.58 -20.09 16.36
N THR A 108 15.61 -19.19 16.43
CA THR A 108 14.54 -19.10 15.43
C THR A 108 14.96 -18.19 14.29
N PHE A 109 14.85 -18.70 13.06
CA PHE A 109 15.11 -17.96 11.84
C PHE A 109 13.84 -17.85 11.02
N THR A 110 13.58 -16.65 10.53
CA THR A 110 12.58 -16.44 9.47
C THR A 110 13.22 -16.72 8.11
N LEU A 111 12.49 -17.44 7.25
CA LEU A 111 12.89 -17.74 5.89
C LEU A 111 12.55 -16.55 4.99
N ALA A 112 13.53 -16.01 4.27
CA ALA A 112 13.34 -14.84 3.41
C ALA A 112 14.25 -14.87 2.18
N ASP A 113 13.82 -14.26 1.08
CA ASP A 113 14.74 -13.94 -0.01
C ASP A 113 15.61 -12.74 0.38
N ARG A 114 16.94 -12.93 0.33
CA ARG A 114 17.95 -11.92 0.65
C ARG A 114 18.97 -11.76 -0.46
N SER A 115 18.64 -12.18 -1.69
CA SER A 115 19.48 -12.06 -2.90
C SER A 115 20.06 -10.65 -3.13
N LEU A 116 19.31 -9.61 -2.74
CA LEU A 116 19.73 -8.20 -2.88
C LEU A 116 20.50 -7.66 -1.66
N LYS A 117 20.67 -8.45 -0.59
CA LYS A 117 21.38 -8.05 0.64
C LYS A 117 22.82 -8.53 0.59
N THR A 118 23.71 -7.79 1.24
CA THR A 118 25.14 -8.14 1.28
C THR A 118 25.38 -9.40 2.09
N TYR A 119 24.67 -9.54 3.21
CA TYR A 119 24.77 -10.72 4.07
C TYR A 119 23.60 -11.67 3.85
N PRO A 120 23.88 -12.96 3.61
CA PRO A 120 22.86 -13.98 3.45
C PRO A 120 22.11 -14.28 4.76
N ILE A 121 22.66 -13.91 5.91
CA ILE A 121 22.05 -14.13 7.23
C ILE A 121 22.00 -12.82 8.01
N LEU A 122 20.93 -12.63 8.78
CA LEU A 122 20.76 -11.56 9.76
C LEU A 122 20.55 -12.15 11.14
N LEU A 123 21.30 -11.69 12.13
CA LEU A 123 21.18 -12.08 13.54
C LEU A 123 20.46 -10.98 14.31
N GLY A 124 19.22 -11.26 14.71
CA GLY A 124 18.36 -10.32 15.41
C GLY A 124 18.49 -10.40 16.93
N ARG A 125 17.94 -9.39 17.61
CA ARG A 125 18.01 -9.16 19.05
C ARG A 125 17.59 -10.36 19.90
N LYS A 126 16.54 -11.11 19.51
CA LYS A 126 16.09 -12.31 20.26
C LYS A 126 17.15 -13.40 20.36
N LEU A 127 18.00 -13.53 19.34
CA LEU A 127 19.13 -14.47 19.37
C LEU A 127 20.22 -13.97 20.32
N LEU A 128 20.53 -12.67 20.22
CA LEU A 128 21.63 -11.99 20.90
C LEU A 128 21.39 -11.81 22.40
N HIS A 129 20.14 -11.51 22.77
CA HIS A 129 19.74 -11.12 24.12
C HIS A 129 20.19 -12.14 25.18
N GLY A 130 20.96 -11.65 26.17
CA GLY A 130 21.46 -12.44 27.29
C GLY A 130 22.56 -13.45 26.92
N LYS A 131 23.05 -13.45 25.68
CA LYS A 131 24.07 -14.40 25.21
C LYS A 131 25.33 -13.73 24.65
N PHE A 132 25.20 -12.57 24.03
CA PHE A 132 26.31 -11.90 23.35
C PHE A 132 26.35 -10.39 23.65
N LEU A 133 27.56 -9.81 23.62
CA LEU A 133 27.80 -8.38 23.61
C LEU A 133 28.29 -7.99 22.20
N VAL A 134 27.75 -6.93 21.61
CA VAL A 134 28.09 -6.52 20.25
C VAL A 134 29.10 -5.37 20.29
N ASP A 135 30.31 -5.62 19.81
CA ASP A 135 31.30 -4.60 19.51
C ASP A 135 31.11 -4.11 18.08
N VAL A 136 30.81 -2.83 17.91
CA VAL A 136 30.56 -2.23 16.59
C VAL A 136 31.85 -1.87 15.86
N ALA A 137 32.99 -1.82 16.56
CA ALA A 137 34.29 -1.55 15.96
C ALA A 137 34.86 -2.81 15.26
N ASP A 138 34.44 -4.00 15.68
CA ASP A 138 34.86 -5.28 15.13
C ASP A 138 33.87 -5.81 14.08
N GLY A 139 34.33 -6.65 13.14
CA GLY A 139 33.50 -7.36 12.16
C GLY A 139 34.10 -7.42 10.76
N ASP A 140 34.87 -8.48 10.55
CA ASP A 140 35.65 -8.79 9.34
C ASP A 140 34.86 -9.24 8.08
N PRO A 141 33.78 -10.04 8.16
CA PRO A 141 33.23 -10.67 6.96
C PRO A 141 32.59 -9.65 6.03
N LEU A 142 32.91 -9.74 4.73
CA LEU A 142 32.31 -8.94 3.65
C LEU A 142 32.51 -7.41 3.82
N TYR A 143 33.51 -6.96 4.59
CA TYR A 143 33.84 -5.53 4.75
C TYR A 143 34.05 -4.84 3.40
N GLU A 144 34.86 -5.44 2.51
CA GLU A 144 35.09 -4.89 1.17
C GLU A 144 33.82 -4.87 0.30
N ALA A 145 32.94 -5.88 0.44
CA ALA A 145 31.68 -5.92 -0.29
C ALA A 145 30.68 -4.88 0.25
N GLU A 146 30.67 -4.61 1.56
CA GLU A 146 29.96 -3.49 2.16
C GLU A 146 30.50 -2.15 1.62
N GLN A 147 31.83 -1.97 1.60
CA GLN A 147 32.46 -0.76 1.07
C GLN A 147 32.20 -0.59 -0.42
N LYS A 148 32.35 -1.63 -1.24
CA LYS A 148 32.03 -1.57 -2.69
C LYS A 148 30.56 -1.26 -2.93
N LYS A 149 29.63 -1.79 -2.13
CA LYS A 149 28.19 -1.48 -2.25
C LYS A 149 27.88 -0.07 -1.78
N ALA A 150 28.51 0.39 -0.69
CA ALA A 150 28.38 1.76 -0.20
C ALA A 150 29.00 2.76 -1.17
N GLU A 151 30.14 2.43 -1.77
CA GLU A 151 30.84 3.23 -2.77
C GLU A 151 30.07 3.25 -4.08
N LYS A 152 29.53 2.11 -4.56
CA LYS A 152 28.60 2.09 -5.68
C LYS A 152 27.36 2.92 -5.40
N LEU A 153 26.79 2.84 -4.20
CA LEU A 153 25.64 3.68 -3.81
C LEU A 153 26.02 5.16 -3.74
N ARG A 154 27.21 5.49 -3.24
CA ARG A 154 27.76 6.85 -3.21
C ARG A 154 28.07 7.36 -4.59
N GLN A 155 28.58 6.54 -5.50
CA GLN A 155 28.84 6.86 -6.90
C GLN A 155 27.54 6.98 -7.68
N ASP A 156 26.55 6.13 -7.43
CA ASP A 156 25.21 6.26 -8.00
C ASP A 156 24.53 7.54 -7.48
N MET A 157 24.65 7.85 -6.19
CA MET A 157 24.22 9.13 -5.61
C MET A 157 25.01 10.31 -6.16
N ALA A 158 26.34 10.23 -6.26
CA ALA A 158 27.20 11.29 -6.75
C ALA A 158 27.00 11.51 -8.24
N LYS A 159 26.76 10.46 -9.02
CA LYS A 159 26.37 10.54 -10.42
C LYS A 159 24.98 11.14 -10.54
N THR A 160 24.03 10.80 -9.67
CA THR A 160 22.71 11.44 -9.56
C THR A 160 22.84 12.94 -9.22
N ILE A 161 23.74 13.31 -8.29
CA ILE A 161 24.00 14.68 -7.85
C ILE A 161 24.79 15.48 -8.91
N LEU A 162 25.78 14.89 -9.58
CA LEU A 162 26.54 15.51 -10.67
C LEU A 162 25.68 15.66 -11.94
N THR A 163 24.76 14.73 -12.22
CA THR A 163 23.72 14.95 -13.24
C THR A 163 22.70 16.02 -12.83
N ALA A 164 22.51 16.26 -11.53
CA ALA A 164 21.64 17.33 -11.02
C ALA A 164 22.32 18.72 -11.02
N SER A 165 23.65 18.79 -10.89
CA SER A 165 24.38 20.08 -10.82
C SER A 165 25.06 20.51 -12.13
N GLY A 166 25.13 19.65 -13.16
CA GLY A 166 25.87 19.93 -14.41
C GLY A 166 25.03 20.23 -15.65
N LYS A 167 23.71 20.11 -15.59
CA LYS A 167 22.79 20.54 -16.65
C LYS A 167 21.54 21.11 -15.97
N LYS A 168 21.11 22.32 -16.35
CA LYS A 168 19.68 22.71 -16.23
C LYS A 168 18.90 21.70 -17.06
N GLY A 169 18.57 20.55 -16.47
CA GLY A 169 17.67 19.58 -17.05
C GLY A 169 16.29 20.22 -17.10
N SER A 170 15.61 20.08 -18.21
CA SER A 170 14.22 20.50 -18.44
C SER A 170 13.19 19.76 -17.57
N GLY A 171 13.62 19.13 -16.47
CA GLY A 171 12.81 18.28 -15.61
C GLY A 171 12.21 19.05 -14.45
N LEU A 172 10.91 18.90 -14.25
CA LEU A 172 10.19 19.45 -13.10
C LEU A 172 10.62 18.80 -11.77
N LYS A 173 10.49 19.56 -10.68
CA LYS A 173 10.58 19.10 -9.30
C LYS A 173 9.21 18.66 -8.80
N ILE A 174 9.03 17.35 -8.67
CA ILE A 174 7.75 16.70 -8.37
C ILE A 174 7.75 16.18 -6.93
N ALA A 175 6.76 16.59 -6.14
CA ALA A 175 6.49 16.01 -4.83
C ALA A 175 5.26 15.09 -4.86
N ILE A 176 5.47 13.81 -4.56
CA ILE A 176 4.38 12.85 -4.38
C ILE A 176 3.97 12.85 -2.92
N LEU A 177 2.78 13.37 -2.61
CA LEU A 177 2.26 13.43 -1.25
C LEU A 177 1.67 12.08 -0.85
N SER A 178 2.39 11.28 -0.06
CA SER A 178 1.98 9.93 0.33
C SER A 178 2.51 9.54 1.71
N LYS A 179 1.76 8.71 2.47
CA LYS A 179 2.20 8.23 3.80
C LYS A 179 3.51 7.43 3.80
N GLY A 180 3.98 7.01 2.63
CA GLY A 180 5.31 6.43 2.46
C GLY A 180 5.54 5.90 1.04
N PRO A 181 6.79 5.59 0.69
CA PRO A 181 7.15 5.10 -0.64
C PRO A 181 6.82 3.61 -0.83
N GLY A 182 6.24 2.93 0.16
CA GLY A 182 6.08 1.48 0.16
C GLY A 182 5.03 0.93 -0.82
N ASN A 183 3.99 1.72 -1.13
CA ASN A 183 2.89 1.32 -2.01
C ASN A 183 3.35 1.26 -3.48
N TYR A 184 2.98 0.20 -4.18
CA TYR A 184 3.23 -0.01 -5.62
C TYR A 184 2.92 1.23 -6.47
N SER A 185 1.75 1.85 -6.30
CA SER A 185 1.35 3.02 -7.13
C SER A 185 2.29 4.21 -6.93
N THR A 186 2.68 4.50 -5.68
CA THR A 186 3.64 5.56 -5.35
C THR A 186 5.03 5.25 -5.94
N LYS A 187 5.48 3.99 -5.85
CA LYS A 187 6.75 3.55 -6.44
C LYS A 187 6.75 3.71 -7.95
N ARG A 188 5.69 3.25 -8.64
CA ARG A 188 5.59 3.36 -10.10
C ARG A 188 5.57 4.82 -10.55
N LEU A 189 4.77 5.68 -9.91
CA LEU A 189 4.76 7.11 -10.21
C LEU A 189 6.15 7.74 -10.06
N ARG A 190 6.86 7.43 -8.97
CA ARG A 190 8.23 7.90 -8.75
C ARG A 190 9.18 7.40 -9.84
N ASN A 191 9.15 6.11 -10.13
CA ASN A 191 10.07 5.50 -11.10
C ASN A 191 9.85 6.04 -12.51
N GLU A 192 8.59 6.20 -12.94
CA GLU A 192 8.26 6.76 -14.26
C GLU A 192 8.62 8.24 -14.38
N ALA A 193 8.45 9.03 -13.32
CA ALA A 193 8.86 10.42 -13.31
C ALA A 193 10.40 10.57 -13.35
N LEU A 194 11.13 9.75 -12.58
CA LEU A 194 12.60 9.71 -12.64
C LEU A 194 13.11 9.28 -14.02
N ALA A 195 12.49 8.26 -14.63
CA ALA A 195 12.84 7.78 -15.97
C ALA A 195 12.61 8.85 -17.06
N ARG A 196 11.72 9.82 -16.81
CA ARG A 196 11.47 10.97 -17.68
C ARG A 196 12.36 12.18 -17.36
N GLY A 197 13.32 12.04 -16.46
CA GLY A 197 14.29 13.08 -16.13
C GLY A 197 13.79 14.14 -15.15
N HIS A 198 12.73 13.86 -14.39
CA HIS A 198 12.22 14.74 -13.34
C HIS A 198 12.90 14.47 -12.00
N GLU A 199 13.01 15.49 -11.15
CA GLU A 199 13.40 15.33 -9.75
C GLU A 199 12.16 14.93 -8.94
N VAL A 200 12.25 13.88 -8.12
CA VAL A 200 11.08 13.34 -7.43
C VAL A 200 11.33 13.12 -5.95
N ARG A 201 10.51 13.74 -5.11
CA ARG A 201 10.48 13.55 -3.65
C ARG A 201 9.17 12.90 -3.23
N VAL A 202 9.21 11.86 -2.41
CA VAL A 202 8.01 11.32 -1.76
C VAL A 202 7.91 11.95 -0.38
N ILE A 203 6.88 12.78 -0.17
CA ILE A 203 6.72 13.57 1.04
C ILE A 203 5.55 13.01 1.85
N ASN A 204 5.82 12.69 3.12
CA ASN A 204 4.77 12.27 4.03
C ASN A 204 3.95 13.47 4.48
N TYR A 205 2.86 13.72 3.77
CA TYR A 205 1.94 14.82 4.05
C TYR A 205 1.39 14.83 5.48
N ALA A 206 1.37 13.69 6.18
CA ALA A 206 0.95 13.63 7.58
C ALA A 206 1.96 14.24 8.57
N LYS A 207 3.21 14.45 8.14
CA LYS A 207 4.24 15.16 8.89
C LYS A 207 4.47 16.60 8.38
N CYS A 208 3.80 16.99 7.29
CA CYS A 208 3.85 18.37 6.84
C CYS A 208 3.13 19.27 7.85
N TYR A 209 3.58 20.49 8.02
CA TYR A 209 2.90 21.50 8.84
C TYR A 209 3.03 22.86 8.18
N VAL A 210 2.18 23.81 8.56
CA VAL A 210 2.08 25.12 7.90
C VAL A 210 2.10 26.23 8.95
N THR A 211 2.75 27.33 8.63
CA THR A 211 2.62 28.60 9.37
C THR A 211 1.64 29.47 8.59
N LEU A 212 0.61 29.98 9.24
CA LEU A 212 -0.37 30.89 8.62
C LEU A 212 0.10 32.33 8.83
N GLU A 213 0.67 32.92 7.79
CA GLU A 213 1.12 34.31 7.75
C GLU A 213 0.62 34.97 6.47
N SER A 214 0.25 36.25 6.53
CA SER A 214 -0.22 37.01 5.39
C SER A 214 0.77 36.95 4.23
N ASN A 215 0.29 36.57 3.04
CA ASN A 215 1.06 36.51 1.79
C ASN A 215 2.30 35.59 1.82
N LYS A 216 2.43 34.68 2.79
CA LYS A 216 3.51 33.69 2.84
C LYS A 216 2.96 32.26 3.03
N PRO A 217 2.17 31.75 2.08
CA PRO A 217 1.73 30.38 2.14
C PRO A 217 2.96 29.47 1.97
N VAL A 218 3.35 28.71 2.99
CA VAL A 218 4.46 27.76 2.89
C VAL A 218 4.15 26.47 3.64
N VAL A 219 4.32 25.33 2.97
CA VAL A 219 4.34 24.00 3.58
C VAL A 219 5.74 23.71 4.08
N ARG A 220 5.83 23.24 5.32
CA ARG A 220 7.06 22.77 5.95
C ARG A 220 7.04 21.25 6.13
N TYR A 221 8.21 20.64 6.09
CA TYR A 221 8.38 19.20 6.29
C TYR A 221 9.76 18.93 6.92
N GLU A 222 9.77 18.24 8.07
CA GLU A 222 11.00 17.87 8.80
C GLU A 222 11.96 19.06 9.05
N GLY A 223 11.39 20.22 9.41
CA GLY A 223 12.15 21.44 9.69
C GLY A 223 12.39 22.34 8.47
N GLU A 224 12.25 21.82 7.25
CA GLU A 224 12.53 22.54 6.01
C GLU A 224 11.28 23.16 5.37
N SER A 225 11.46 24.26 4.65
CA SER A 225 10.41 24.91 3.86
C SER A 225 10.38 24.34 2.43
N LEU A 226 9.20 23.91 1.97
CA LEU A 226 9.02 23.29 0.65
C LEU A 226 8.70 24.33 -0.43
N HIS A 227 9.66 25.21 -0.71
CA HIS A 227 9.54 26.24 -1.75
C HIS A 227 9.90 25.76 -3.16
N ASP A 228 10.66 24.68 -3.28
CA ASP A 228 11.27 24.24 -4.54
C ASP A 228 10.47 23.13 -5.26
N ILE A 229 9.14 23.21 -5.21
CA ILE A 229 8.27 22.19 -5.82
C ILE A 229 7.47 22.82 -6.95
N ASP A 230 7.62 22.29 -8.17
CA ASP A 230 6.86 22.74 -9.34
C ASP A 230 5.48 22.05 -9.38
N VAL A 231 5.44 20.77 -9.00
CA VAL A 231 4.24 19.92 -9.12
C VAL A 231 4.06 19.06 -7.88
N ILE A 232 2.82 18.96 -7.39
CA ILE A 232 2.41 17.93 -6.44
C ILE A 232 1.51 16.85 -7.07
N ILE A 233 1.72 15.61 -6.65
CA ILE A 233 0.85 14.47 -6.94
C ILE A 233 0.22 13.97 -5.64
N PRO A 234 -1.02 14.38 -5.30
CA PRO A 234 -1.69 13.97 -4.07
C PRO A 234 -2.11 12.50 -4.09
N ARG A 235 -1.54 11.69 -3.19
CA ARG A 235 -1.91 10.30 -2.93
C ARG A 235 -2.40 10.16 -1.48
N ILE A 236 -3.44 10.91 -1.18
CA ILE A 236 -3.97 11.09 0.18
C ILE A 236 -4.81 9.89 0.61
N ALA A 237 -4.40 9.27 1.73
CA ALA A 237 -5.13 8.18 2.37
C ALA A 237 -6.48 8.68 2.91
N ALA A 238 -7.52 7.86 2.74
CA ALA A 238 -8.89 8.21 3.08
C ALA A 238 -9.08 8.64 4.54
N ASN A 239 -8.37 8.00 5.48
CA ASN A 239 -8.44 8.32 6.91
C ASN A 239 -7.78 9.65 7.31
N LEU A 240 -7.07 10.31 6.39
CA LEU A 240 -6.50 11.65 6.60
C LEU A 240 -6.94 12.63 5.50
N THR A 241 -8.15 12.46 4.94
CA THR A 241 -8.65 13.30 3.85
C THR A 241 -8.65 14.78 4.24
N SER A 242 -9.23 15.15 5.38
CA SER A 242 -9.33 16.56 5.80
C SER A 242 -7.95 17.22 5.94
N TYR A 243 -7.03 16.54 6.64
CA TYR A 243 -5.68 17.06 6.84
C TYR A 243 -4.88 17.11 5.53
N GLY A 244 -4.90 16.03 4.74
CA GLY A 244 -4.23 15.99 3.45
C GLY A 244 -4.76 17.03 2.47
N ALA A 245 -6.07 17.28 2.46
CA ALA A 245 -6.67 18.34 1.66
C ALA A 245 -6.20 19.74 2.10
N SER A 246 -6.01 19.97 3.41
CA SER A 246 -5.44 21.23 3.90
C SER A 246 -4.00 21.43 3.45
N ILE A 247 -3.16 20.39 3.46
CA ILE A 247 -1.79 20.47 2.94
C ILE A 247 -1.78 20.72 1.43
N VAL A 248 -2.63 20.03 0.66
CA VAL A 248 -2.79 20.28 -0.78
C VAL A 248 -3.23 21.72 -1.03
N ARG A 249 -4.18 22.24 -0.25
CA ARG A 249 -4.65 23.63 -0.36
C ARG A 249 -3.54 24.64 -0.09
N GLN A 250 -2.65 24.35 0.85
CA GLN A 250 -1.50 25.23 1.11
C GLN A 250 -0.55 25.27 -0.10
N PHE A 251 -0.31 24.13 -0.76
CA PHE A 251 0.45 24.10 -2.01
C PHE A 251 -0.26 24.85 -3.16
N GLU A 252 -1.58 24.77 -3.24
CA GLU A 252 -2.37 25.58 -4.19
C GLU A 252 -2.16 27.08 -3.93
N MET A 253 -2.19 27.50 -2.67
CA MET A 253 -1.91 28.90 -2.28
C MET A 253 -0.45 29.32 -2.56
N GLN A 254 0.48 28.36 -2.59
CA GLN A 254 1.85 28.56 -3.06
C GLN A 254 1.99 28.67 -4.59
N ASN A 255 0.89 28.57 -5.34
CA ASN A 255 0.87 28.47 -6.81
C ASN A 255 1.62 27.24 -7.36
N VAL A 256 1.72 26.17 -6.57
CA VAL A 256 2.27 24.90 -7.03
C VAL A 256 1.19 24.14 -7.79
N PHE A 257 1.54 23.62 -8.98
CA PHE A 257 0.59 22.85 -9.78
C PHE A 257 0.22 21.55 -9.06
N THR A 258 -1.06 21.20 -9.03
CA THR A 258 -1.54 19.95 -8.44
C THR A 258 -2.32 19.12 -9.45
N THR A 259 -2.04 17.82 -9.49
CA THR A 259 -2.82 16.86 -10.32
C THR A 259 -4.22 16.61 -9.77
N THR A 260 -4.46 16.92 -8.50
CA THR A 260 -5.77 16.77 -7.83
C THR A 260 -5.95 17.93 -6.87
N THR A 261 -6.93 18.80 -7.13
CA THR A 261 -7.18 19.95 -6.24
C THR A 261 -7.74 19.51 -4.89
N SER A 262 -7.52 20.31 -3.85
CA SER A 262 -8.03 20.08 -2.50
C SER A 262 -9.56 19.94 -2.49
N ILE A 263 -10.24 20.74 -3.31
CA ILE A 263 -11.69 20.71 -3.50
C ILE A 263 -12.12 19.41 -4.20
N ALA A 264 -11.48 19.02 -5.29
CA ALA A 264 -11.82 17.81 -6.02
C ALA A 264 -11.55 16.54 -5.19
N LEU A 265 -10.46 16.53 -4.41
CA LEU A 265 -10.13 15.48 -3.45
C LEU A 265 -11.27 15.29 -2.44
N VAL A 266 -11.70 16.36 -1.76
CA VAL A 266 -12.78 16.27 -0.76
C VAL A 266 -14.10 15.85 -1.41
N ARG A 267 -14.44 16.41 -2.59
CA ARG A 267 -15.64 16.02 -3.35
C ARG A 267 -15.66 14.54 -3.68
N SER A 268 -14.54 13.98 -4.14
CA SER A 268 -14.44 12.56 -4.50
C SER A 268 -14.56 11.59 -3.31
N ARG A 269 -14.39 12.08 -2.07
CA ARG A 269 -14.47 11.28 -0.84
C ARG A 269 -15.84 11.31 -0.19
N ASP A 270 -16.70 12.23 -0.61
CA ASP A 270 -18.07 12.39 -0.14
C ASP A 270 -19.02 11.76 -1.15
N LYS A 271 -19.58 10.60 -0.81
CA LYS A 271 -20.44 9.84 -1.73
C LYS A 271 -21.69 10.63 -2.11
N LEU A 272 -22.35 11.28 -1.14
CA LEU A 272 -23.55 12.07 -1.40
C LEU A 272 -23.23 13.21 -2.38
N ARG A 273 -22.20 13.99 -2.05
CA ARG A 273 -21.81 15.12 -2.89
C ARG A 273 -21.39 14.69 -4.29
N SER A 274 -20.63 13.59 -4.39
CA SER A 274 -20.21 13.03 -5.68
C SER A 274 -21.44 12.62 -6.51
N THR A 275 -22.36 11.83 -5.94
CA THR A 275 -23.57 11.38 -6.65
C THR A 275 -24.45 12.55 -7.07
N GLN A 276 -24.63 13.57 -6.22
CA GLN A 276 -25.39 14.78 -6.57
C GLN A 276 -24.78 15.53 -7.76
N LEU A 277 -23.44 15.65 -7.81
CA LEU A 277 -22.75 16.32 -8.92
C LEU A 277 -22.86 15.52 -10.22
N LEU A 278 -22.75 14.19 -10.15
CA LEU A 278 -22.90 13.31 -11.30
C LEU A 278 -24.34 13.34 -11.85
N ALA A 279 -25.33 13.20 -10.97
CA ALA A 279 -26.75 13.28 -11.34
C ALA A 279 -27.10 14.64 -11.97
N LYS A 280 -26.64 15.75 -11.37
CA LYS A 280 -26.82 17.10 -11.93
C LYS A 280 -26.18 17.26 -13.31
N ALA A 281 -25.08 16.56 -13.59
CA ALA A 281 -24.41 16.57 -14.89
C ALA A 281 -25.08 15.66 -15.93
N GLY A 282 -26.22 15.04 -15.62
CA GLY A 282 -26.94 14.11 -16.49
C GLY A 282 -26.15 12.83 -16.76
N ILE A 283 -25.33 12.40 -15.80
CA ILE A 283 -24.54 11.18 -15.86
C ILE A 283 -25.34 10.10 -15.14
N GLY A 284 -25.46 8.92 -15.76
CA GLY A 284 -26.13 7.77 -15.16
C GLY A 284 -25.49 7.43 -13.82
N VAL A 285 -26.31 7.34 -12.78
CA VAL A 285 -25.98 6.85 -11.45
C VAL A 285 -27.14 5.98 -10.99
N PRO A 286 -26.91 4.92 -10.19
CA PRO A 286 -28.03 4.14 -9.71
C PRO A 286 -28.96 5.01 -8.87
N LYS A 287 -30.28 4.78 -8.94
CA LYS A 287 -31.29 5.50 -8.18
C LYS A 287 -30.94 5.44 -6.70
N THR A 288 -30.79 6.60 -6.08
CA THR A 288 -30.17 6.75 -4.77
C THR A 288 -30.97 7.72 -3.91
N VAL A 289 -31.37 7.28 -2.73
CA VAL A 289 -32.01 8.09 -1.68
C VAL A 289 -31.03 8.27 -0.52
N PHE A 290 -30.87 9.51 -0.08
CA PHE A 290 -30.07 9.85 1.09
C PHE A 290 -30.98 10.19 2.26
N ALA A 291 -30.77 9.52 3.39
CA ALA A 291 -31.64 9.65 4.55
C ALA A 291 -30.85 9.80 5.86
N ARG A 292 -31.55 10.30 6.87
CA ARG A 292 -31.10 10.46 8.25
C ARG A 292 -32.27 10.15 9.18
N GLU A 293 -31.99 10.03 10.48
CA GLU A 293 -32.89 9.63 11.59
C GLU A 293 -34.38 9.99 11.47
N THR A 294 -34.72 11.11 10.86
CA THR A 294 -36.10 11.62 10.77
C THR A 294 -36.87 11.14 9.53
N ALA A 295 -36.31 10.32 8.64
CA ALA A 295 -37.00 9.93 7.41
C ALA A 295 -37.91 8.71 7.64
N ASP A 296 -39.08 8.73 6.99
CA ASP A 296 -39.98 7.58 6.89
C ASP A 296 -39.31 6.47 6.06
N LEU A 297 -39.09 5.31 6.68
CA LEU A 297 -38.39 4.21 6.04
C LEU A 297 -39.19 3.56 4.91
N ASP A 298 -40.52 3.63 4.97
CA ASP A 298 -41.37 3.13 3.90
C ASP A 298 -41.23 4.01 2.66
N ASP A 299 -41.36 5.34 2.83
CA ASP A 299 -41.17 6.29 1.73
C ASP A 299 -39.75 6.17 1.16
N VAL A 300 -38.69 6.13 1.99
CA VAL A 300 -37.31 5.96 1.51
C VAL A 300 -37.15 4.73 0.62
N LEU A 301 -37.79 3.61 0.96
CA LEU A 301 -37.73 2.37 0.17
C LEU A 301 -38.57 2.45 -1.10
N ASP A 302 -39.75 3.05 -1.03
CA ASP A 302 -40.62 3.20 -2.18
C ASP A 302 -40.01 4.17 -3.21
N GLN A 303 -39.31 5.22 -2.75
CA GLN A 303 -38.55 6.15 -3.60
C GLN A 303 -37.43 5.47 -4.39
N VAL A 304 -36.78 4.41 -3.87
CA VAL A 304 -35.78 3.63 -4.62
C VAL A 304 -36.38 2.50 -5.47
N GLY A 305 -37.69 2.26 -5.39
CA GLY A 305 -38.39 1.22 -6.16
C GLY A 305 -38.60 -0.10 -5.42
N GLY A 306 -38.37 -0.15 -4.11
CA GLY A 306 -38.52 -1.35 -3.28
C GLY A 306 -37.25 -2.22 -3.20
N ALA A 307 -37.33 -3.31 -2.43
CA ALA A 307 -36.25 -4.28 -2.29
C ALA A 307 -36.15 -5.22 -3.51
N PRO A 308 -34.95 -5.73 -3.88
CA PRO A 308 -33.67 -5.61 -3.16
C PRO A 308 -33.01 -4.23 -3.27
N VAL A 309 -32.34 -3.79 -2.19
CA VAL A 309 -31.62 -2.49 -2.13
C VAL A 309 -30.21 -2.64 -1.57
N ILE A 310 -29.33 -1.72 -1.96
CA ILE A 310 -28.01 -1.54 -1.35
C ILE A 310 -28.05 -0.39 -0.35
N ILE A 311 -27.65 -0.66 0.90
CA ILE A 311 -27.56 0.36 1.95
C ILE A 311 -26.09 0.62 2.26
N LYS A 312 -25.66 1.87 2.17
CA LYS A 312 -24.26 2.31 2.35
C LYS A 312 -24.17 3.38 3.43
N VAL A 313 -23.22 3.27 4.37
CA VAL A 313 -22.86 4.41 5.21
C VAL A 313 -22.20 5.52 4.37
N ALA A 314 -22.66 6.75 4.58
CA ALA A 314 -22.22 7.90 3.78
C ALA A 314 -20.72 8.22 4.00
N ARG A 315 -20.19 7.93 5.21
CA ARG A 315 -18.78 8.12 5.57
C ARG A 315 -18.09 6.78 5.84
N GLY A 316 -16.99 6.51 5.13
CA GLY A 316 -16.19 5.29 5.28
C GLY A 316 -15.50 4.90 3.97
N THR A 317 -14.35 4.24 4.08
CA THR A 317 -13.62 3.64 2.95
C THR A 317 -13.30 2.19 3.29
N HIS A 318 -13.17 1.34 2.25
CA HIS A 318 -12.87 -0.11 2.31
C HIS A 318 -14.07 -1.06 2.48
N GLY A 319 -15.25 -0.75 1.92
CA GLY A 319 -16.35 -1.73 1.80
C GLY A 319 -17.07 -2.13 3.11
N ASN A 320 -16.53 -1.76 4.27
CA ASN A 320 -17.20 -1.87 5.56
C ASN A 320 -18.38 -0.91 5.61
N GLY A 321 -19.59 -1.46 5.68
CA GLY A 321 -20.84 -0.70 5.70
C GLY A 321 -21.54 -0.55 4.35
N VAL A 322 -21.36 -1.51 3.44
CA VAL A 322 -22.25 -1.76 2.30
C VAL A 322 -23.01 -3.06 2.57
N VAL A 323 -24.35 -2.99 2.58
CA VAL A 323 -25.23 -4.14 2.87
C VAL A 323 -26.21 -4.30 1.72
N LEU A 324 -26.36 -5.51 1.20
CA LEU A 324 -27.48 -5.88 0.34
C LEU A 324 -28.63 -6.33 1.24
N ALA A 325 -29.78 -5.68 1.11
CA ALA A 325 -31.00 -6.05 1.80
C ALA A 325 -32.01 -6.56 0.78
N GLU A 326 -32.21 -7.89 0.75
CA GLU A 326 -33.05 -8.57 -0.23
C GLU A 326 -34.55 -8.34 -0.01
N THR A 327 -34.95 -7.99 1.22
CA THR A 327 -36.36 -7.80 1.59
C THR A 327 -36.58 -6.44 2.24
N LYS A 328 -37.81 -5.91 2.12
CA LYS A 328 -38.23 -4.65 2.78
C LYS A 328 -37.98 -4.70 4.29
N LYS A 329 -38.23 -5.87 4.92
CA LYS A 329 -38.01 -6.09 6.36
C LYS A 329 -36.52 -6.02 6.72
N ALA A 330 -35.65 -6.67 5.94
CA ALA A 330 -34.20 -6.61 6.14
C ALA A 330 -33.66 -5.18 5.96
N ALA A 331 -34.15 -4.47 4.93
CA ALA A 331 -33.73 -3.10 4.66
C ALA A 331 -34.08 -2.16 5.81
N LYS A 332 -35.32 -2.24 6.32
CA LYS A 332 -35.76 -1.47 7.49
C LYS A 332 -34.91 -1.76 8.73
N ALA A 333 -34.60 -3.03 9.01
CA ALA A 333 -33.79 -3.40 10.16
C ALA A 333 -32.38 -2.78 10.09
N VAL A 334 -31.74 -2.82 8.91
CA VAL A 334 -30.42 -2.20 8.68
C VAL A 334 -30.49 -0.68 8.82
N MET A 335 -31.51 -0.04 8.23
CA MET A 335 -31.71 1.41 8.31
C MET A 335 -31.96 1.88 9.75
N GLN A 336 -32.77 1.14 10.53
CA GLN A 336 -33.00 1.41 11.95
C GLN A 336 -31.71 1.30 12.77
N ALA A 337 -30.88 0.29 12.52
CA ALA A 337 -29.60 0.16 13.18
C ALA A 337 -28.69 1.39 12.93
N PHE A 338 -28.68 1.92 11.70
CA PHE A 338 -27.93 3.13 11.38
C PHE A 338 -28.53 4.41 11.99
N TYR A 339 -29.84 4.48 12.18
CA TYR A 339 -30.47 5.58 12.93
C TYR A 339 -30.05 5.61 14.39
N VAL A 340 -30.03 4.46 15.08
CA VAL A 340 -29.60 4.38 16.48
C VAL A 340 -28.16 4.86 16.66
N GLU A 341 -27.30 4.58 15.69
CA GLU A 341 -25.90 5.03 15.68
C GLU A 341 -25.73 6.51 15.26
N GLY A 342 -26.82 7.22 14.91
CA GLY A 342 -26.78 8.63 14.51
C GLY A 342 -26.04 8.90 13.18
N VAL A 343 -25.84 7.86 12.35
CA VAL A 343 -25.07 7.96 11.11
C VAL A 343 -25.98 8.18 9.90
N SER A 344 -25.53 9.04 8.98
CA SER A 344 -26.21 9.20 7.68
C SER A 344 -25.90 8.02 6.76
N PHE A 345 -26.92 7.56 6.03
CA PHE A 345 -26.80 6.47 5.07
C PHE A 345 -27.44 6.82 3.73
N ILE A 346 -27.09 5.99 2.76
CA ILE A 346 -27.57 6.02 1.40
C ILE A 346 -28.28 4.69 1.14
N VAL A 347 -29.50 4.74 0.63
CA VAL A 347 -30.21 3.59 0.06
C VAL A 347 -30.15 3.73 -1.46
N GLN A 348 -29.79 2.66 -2.15
CA GLN A 348 -29.56 2.66 -3.58
C GLN A 348 -30.24 1.44 -4.18
N GLU A 349 -30.77 1.57 -5.41
CA GLU A 349 -31.31 0.43 -6.15
C GLU A 349 -30.25 -0.67 -6.32
N PHE A 350 -30.70 -1.92 -6.33
CA PHE A 350 -29.85 -3.05 -6.67
C PHE A 350 -29.96 -3.35 -8.17
N VAL A 351 -28.86 -3.15 -8.89
CA VAL A 351 -28.74 -3.42 -10.32
C VAL A 351 -28.29 -4.87 -10.50
N ALA A 352 -29.27 -5.77 -10.59
CA ALA A 352 -29.07 -7.22 -10.52
C ALA A 352 -28.27 -7.77 -11.71
N GLU A 353 -28.45 -7.20 -12.90
CA GLU A 353 -27.78 -7.61 -14.14
C GLU A 353 -26.26 -7.41 -14.12
N SER A 354 -25.77 -6.56 -13.21
CA SER A 354 -24.34 -6.30 -13.00
C SER A 354 -23.84 -6.80 -11.65
N ALA A 355 -24.62 -7.62 -10.93
CA ALA A 355 -24.23 -8.14 -9.63
C ALA A 355 -22.88 -8.87 -9.70
N GLY A 356 -21.97 -8.54 -8.77
CA GLY A 356 -20.64 -9.14 -8.71
C GLY A 356 -19.66 -8.68 -9.81
N THR A 357 -20.04 -7.70 -10.64
CA THR A 357 -19.17 -7.13 -11.67
C THR A 357 -19.16 -5.61 -11.67
N ASP A 358 -18.00 -5.02 -11.92
CA ASP A 358 -17.91 -3.59 -12.21
C ASP A 358 -16.76 -3.30 -13.19
N ILE A 359 -16.80 -2.11 -13.78
CA ILE A 359 -15.80 -1.60 -14.69
C ILE A 359 -15.05 -0.46 -14.02
N ARG A 360 -13.72 -0.54 -13.96
CA ARG A 360 -12.86 0.59 -13.63
C ARG A 360 -12.22 1.17 -14.88
N ALA A 361 -12.53 2.43 -15.19
CA ALA A 361 -11.90 3.22 -16.24
C ALA A 361 -10.91 4.22 -15.65
N PHE A 362 -9.67 4.22 -16.12
CA PHE A 362 -8.66 5.21 -15.72
C PHE A 362 -8.68 6.39 -16.68
N VAL A 363 -8.98 7.57 -16.16
CA VAL A 363 -9.03 8.82 -16.94
C VAL A 363 -7.80 9.67 -16.60
N VAL A 364 -7.09 10.13 -17.64
CA VAL A 364 -5.97 11.07 -17.55
C VAL A 364 -6.21 12.19 -18.55
N ASN A 365 -6.34 13.42 -18.04
CA ASN A 365 -6.60 14.64 -18.79
C ASN A 365 -7.74 14.50 -19.82
N GLY A 366 -8.89 13.96 -19.38
CA GLY A 366 -10.07 13.77 -20.22
C GLY A 366 -10.01 12.59 -21.19
N LYS A 367 -8.94 11.77 -21.17
CA LYS A 367 -8.84 10.55 -21.99
C LYS A 367 -8.88 9.32 -21.11
N VAL A 368 -9.68 8.32 -21.49
CA VAL A 368 -9.59 6.98 -20.89
C VAL A 368 -8.33 6.30 -21.41
N VAL A 369 -7.38 6.01 -20.53
CA VAL A 369 -6.07 5.42 -20.89
C VAL A 369 -5.98 3.93 -20.62
N ALA A 370 -6.83 3.41 -19.74
CA ALA A 370 -6.93 1.99 -19.43
C ALA A 370 -8.31 1.68 -18.86
N SER A 371 -8.76 0.43 -19.00
CA SER A 371 -9.99 -0.06 -18.40
C SER A 371 -9.87 -1.53 -18.03
N MET A 372 -10.50 -1.91 -16.94
CA MET A 372 -10.61 -3.30 -16.51
C MET A 372 -12.00 -3.61 -16.00
N GLN A 373 -12.46 -4.82 -16.23
CA GLN A 373 -13.60 -5.40 -15.54
C GLN A 373 -13.09 -6.11 -14.29
N ARG A 374 -13.76 -5.88 -13.17
CA ARG A 374 -13.52 -6.55 -11.91
C ARG A 374 -14.67 -7.50 -11.65
N GLN A 375 -14.36 -8.72 -11.22
CA GLN A 375 -15.34 -9.75 -10.90
C GLN A 375 -15.08 -10.33 -9.52
N SER A 376 -16.12 -10.48 -8.71
CA SER A 376 -16.08 -11.20 -7.43
C SER A 376 -15.73 -12.68 -7.65
N LEU A 377 -14.98 -13.29 -6.72
CA LEU A 377 -14.70 -14.73 -6.76
C LEU A 377 -15.78 -15.59 -6.09
N ASP A 378 -16.60 -15.01 -5.21
CA ASP A 378 -17.64 -15.69 -4.43
C ASP A 378 -19.05 -15.15 -4.80
N ASP A 379 -20.11 -15.69 -4.17
CA ASP A 379 -21.49 -15.17 -4.17
C ASP A 379 -21.62 -13.73 -3.59
N ASP A 380 -20.50 -13.02 -3.38
CA ASP A 380 -20.46 -11.63 -2.93
C ASP A 380 -20.80 -10.69 -4.10
N PHE A 381 -21.89 -9.95 -3.98
CA PHE A 381 -22.31 -8.93 -4.95
C PHE A 381 -21.28 -7.79 -5.11
N ARG A 382 -20.24 -7.70 -4.26
CA ARG A 382 -19.20 -6.65 -4.28
C ARG A 382 -17.92 -7.10 -5.01
N SER A 383 -17.62 -6.47 -6.15
CA SER A 383 -16.49 -6.77 -7.04
C SER A 383 -15.12 -6.14 -6.66
N ASN A 384 -14.88 -5.85 -5.39
CA ASN A 384 -13.64 -5.16 -4.99
C ASN A 384 -12.40 -6.08 -5.07
N LEU A 385 -11.42 -5.74 -5.93
CA LEU A 385 -10.13 -6.44 -6.08
C LEU A 385 -9.39 -6.67 -4.74
N HIS A 386 -9.52 -5.76 -3.77
CA HIS A 386 -8.90 -5.89 -2.45
C HIS A 386 -9.47 -7.03 -1.59
N GLN A 387 -10.58 -7.64 -2.01
CA GLN A 387 -11.23 -8.78 -1.35
C GLN A 387 -11.11 -10.07 -2.19
N GLY A 388 -10.15 -10.15 -3.12
CA GLY A 388 -9.86 -11.35 -3.90
C GLY A 388 -10.43 -11.36 -5.32
N GLY A 389 -11.19 -10.34 -5.74
CA GLY A 389 -11.72 -10.29 -7.10
C GLY A 389 -10.63 -10.33 -8.20
N THR A 390 -10.98 -10.86 -9.37
CA THR A 390 -10.08 -10.88 -10.54
C THR A 390 -10.30 -9.66 -11.42
N GLY A 391 -9.22 -9.16 -12.04
CA GLY A 391 -9.26 -8.02 -12.96
C GLY A 391 -8.90 -8.45 -14.37
N THR A 392 -9.79 -8.25 -15.34
CA THR A 392 -9.54 -8.53 -16.77
C THR A 392 -9.54 -7.23 -17.57
N ALA A 393 -8.60 -7.10 -18.50
CA ALA A 393 -8.57 -5.94 -19.40
C ALA A 393 -9.78 -5.99 -20.34
N ILE A 394 -10.50 -4.87 -20.46
CA ILE A 394 -11.65 -4.76 -21.37
C ILE A 394 -11.56 -3.51 -22.23
N ARG A 395 -12.24 -3.53 -23.37
CA ARG A 395 -12.46 -2.35 -24.22
C ARG A 395 -13.81 -1.74 -23.92
N LEU A 396 -13.83 -0.48 -23.52
CA LEU A 396 -15.08 0.25 -23.29
C LEU A 396 -15.82 0.52 -24.60
N THR A 397 -17.15 0.47 -24.54
CA THR A 397 -18.05 1.02 -25.56
C THR A 397 -17.88 2.54 -25.66
N GLU A 398 -18.45 3.13 -26.71
CA GLU A 398 -18.40 4.60 -26.87
C GLU A 398 -19.15 5.32 -25.75
N GLU A 399 -20.33 4.82 -25.37
CA GLU A 399 -21.11 5.36 -24.24
C GLU A 399 -20.37 5.24 -22.92
N GLU A 400 -19.82 4.07 -22.58
CA GLU A 400 -19.05 3.87 -21.34
C GLU A 400 -17.86 4.84 -21.27
N ARG A 401 -17.15 5.02 -22.38
CA ARG A 401 -16.01 5.95 -22.45
C ARG A 401 -16.46 7.39 -22.25
N LYS A 402 -17.53 7.83 -22.94
CA LYS A 402 -18.09 9.18 -22.81
C LYS A 402 -18.58 9.43 -21.38
N THR A 403 -19.23 8.45 -20.76
CA THR A 403 -19.69 8.49 -19.37
C THR A 403 -18.52 8.66 -18.40
N ALA A 404 -17.44 7.88 -18.54
CA ALA A 404 -16.25 8.03 -17.72
C ALA A 404 -15.61 9.42 -17.86
N GLN A 405 -15.48 9.93 -19.08
CA GLN A 405 -14.92 11.26 -19.35
C GLN A 405 -15.78 12.39 -18.76
N ARG A 406 -17.11 12.30 -18.91
CA ARG A 406 -18.06 13.26 -18.32
C ARG A 406 -18.00 13.21 -16.80
N ALA A 407 -17.90 12.03 -16.19
CA ALA A 407 -17.79 11.86 -14.74
C ALA A 407 -16.52 12.50 -14.19
N ALA A 408 -15.37 12.25 -14.81
CA ALA A 408 -14.10 12.89 -14.45
C ALA A 408 -14.20 14.42 -14.53
N LYS A 409 -14.79 14.95 -15.61
CA LYS A 409 -15.01 16.39 -15.81
C LYS A 409 -15.93 17.00 -14.76
N ALA A 410 -17.07 16.36 -14.48
CA ALA A 410 -18.04 16.82 -13.47
C ALA A 410 -17.43 16.89 -12.07
N MET A 411 -16.52 15.97 -11.75
CA MET A 411 -15.80 15.94 -10.48
C MET A 411 -14.59 16.88 -10.43
N GLY A 412 -14.19 17.47 -11.56
CA GLY A 412 -13.01 18.32 -11.65
C GLY A 412 -11.70 17.57 -11.40
N LEU A 413 -11.64 16.30 -11.82
CA LEU A 413 -10.48 15.43 -11.63
C LEU A 413 -9.75 15.18 -12.95
N PRO A 414 -8.54 15.75 -13.12
CA PRO A 414 -7.70 15.46 -14.29
C PRO A 414 -7.23 14.01 -14.32
N ILE A 415 -6.99 13.41 -13.15
CA ILE A 415 -6.55 12.02 -13.01
C ILE A 415 -7.48 11.32 -12.03
N CYS A 416 -8.19 10.29 -12.47
CA CYS A 416 -9.08 9.51 -11.60
C CYS A 416 -9.33 8.10 -12.12
N GLY A 417 -9.87 7.25 -11.24
CA GLY A 417 -10.53 6.00 -11.61
C GLY A 417 -12.04 6.22 -11.52
N VAL A 418 -12.76 5.90 -12.60
CA VAL A 418 -14.23 5.92 -12.63
C VAL A 418 -14.70 4.48 -12.55
N ASP A 419 -15.44 4.16 -11.50
CA ASP A 419 -16.07 2.86 -11.30
C ASP A 419 -17.49 2.94 -11.84
N MET A 420 -17.85 2.01 -12.72
CA MET A 420 -19.13 1.96 -13.42
C MET A 420 -19.68 0.54 -13.44
N MET A 421 -20.97 0.41 -13.68
CA MET A 421 -21.61 -0.87 -13.99
C MET A 421 -22.47 -0.73 -15.25
N ARG A 422 -22.74 -1.86 -15.90
CA ARG A 422 -23.65 -1.91 -17.05
C ARG A 422 -25.06 -2.13 -16.53
N SER A 423 -26.01 -1.31 -16.94
CA SER A 423 -27.43 -1.61 -16.72
C SER A 423 -28.17 -1.65 -18.04
N ASP A 424 -29.40 -2.15 -17.99
CA ASP A 424 -30.31 -2.17 -19.15
C ASP A 424 -30.65 -0.77 -19.66
N HIS A 425 -30.38 0.26 -18.86
CA HIS A 425 -30.61 1.68 -19.19
C HIS A 425 -29.30 2.48 -19.31
N GLY A 426 -28.19 1.79 -19.55
CA GLY A 426 -26.89 2.39 -19.89
C GLY A 426 -25.83 2.26 -18.78
N PRO A 427 -24.65 2.90 -18.95
CA PRO A 427 -23.59 2.83 -17.95
C PRO A 427 -23.92 3.71 -16.72
N LEU A 428 -23.88 3.11 -15.54
CA LEU A 428 -24.11 3.79 -14.26
C LEU A 428 -22.80 3.98 -13.50
N VAL A 429 -22.49 5.21 -13.11
CA VAL A 429 -21.30 5.55 -12.32
C VAL A 429 -21.55 5.25 -10.84
N LEU A 430 -20.66 4.46 -10.26
CA LEU A 430 -20.68 4.07 -8.85
C LEU A 430 -19.81 4.97 -7.98
N GLU A 431 -18.59 5.27 -8.44
CA GLU A 431 -17.61 6.08 -7.71
C GLU A 431 -16.64 6.76 -8.69
N VAL A 432 -16.16 7.95 -8.34
CA VAL A 432 -15.02 8.59 -9.03
C VAL A 432 -13.90 8.81 -8.03
N ASN A 433 -12.87 7.97 -8.08
CA ASN A 433 -11.76 7.98 -7.14
C ASN A 433 -10.61 8.88 -7.62
N SER A 434 -10.29 9.91 -6.84
CA SER A 434 -9.21 10.89 -7.10
C SER A 434 -7.79 10.37 -6.90
N SER A 435 -7.64 9.21 -6.26
CA SER A 435 -6.33 8.58 -6.01
C SER A 435 -6.44 7.08 -6.23
N PRO A 436 -6.77 6.63 -7.46
CA PRO A 436 -7.02 5.23 -7.75
C PRO A 436 -5.73 4.41 -7.60
N GLY A 437 -5.84 3.17 -7.13
CA GLY A 437 -4.72 2.23 -7.15
C GLY A 437 -4.50 1.67 -8.56
N PHE A 438 -3.23 1.47 -8.94
CA PHE A 438 -2.85 0.82 -10.21
C PHE A 438 -2.11 -0.50 -9.97
N GLY A 439 -2.02 -0.96 -8.72
CA GLY A 439 -1.48 -2.29 -8.40
C GLY A 439 -2.56 -3.33 -8.66
N ILE A 440 -2.18 -4.37 -9.40
CA ILE A 440 -2.96 -5.60 -9.58
C ILE A 440 -2.77 -6.44 -8.32
#